data_AF-A0A842X078-F1
#
_entry.id   AF-A0A842X078-F1
#
_cell.length_a   1.000
_cell.length_b   1.000
_cell.length_c   1.000
_cell.angle_alpha   90.00
_cell.angle_beta   90.00
_cell.angle_gamma   90.00
#
_symmetry.space_group_name_H-M   'P 1'
#
loop_
_entity.id
_entity.type
_entity.pdbx_description
1 polymer ?
#
loop_
_entity_poly.entity_id
_entity_poly.type
_entity_poly.pdbx_seq_one_letter_code
_entity_poly.pdbx_strand_id
1 'polypeptide(L)' 'MSQLSMPSSYYYTIVAFAIFFSSLNIFILTEWLDHPLKSPIWLAVAIIGFVALIFSWRLVKKQQMELMMKKKEEARE' A
#
# COMPACT_ATOMS: atom_id res chain seq x y z
N MET A 1 -25.07 -14.47 5.71
CA MET A 1 -23.68 -14.50 5.24
C MET A 1 -23.15 -13.08 5.26
N SER A 2 -22.28 -12.75 6.21
CA SER A 2 -21.63 -11.44 6.31
C SER A 2 -20.65 -11.30 5.14
N GLN A 3 -21.08 -10.60 4.08
CA GLN A 3 -20.15 -10.11 3.06
C GLN A 3 -19.26 -9.06 3.73
N LEU A 4 -18.18 -9.52 4.36
CA LEU A 4 -17.03 -8.70 4.73
C LEU A 4 -16.43 -8.18 3.42
N SER A 5 -17.04 -7.14 2.85
CA SER A 5 -16.43 -6.37 1.78
C SER A 5 -15.19 -5.73 2.39
N MET A 6 -14.02 -6.32 2.13
CA MET A 6 -12.77 -5.70 2.51
C MET A 6 -12.77 -4.29 1.91
N PRO A 7 -12.52 -3.25 2.72
CA PRO A 7 -12.49 -1.88 2.22
C PRO A 7 -11.52 -1.82 1.03
N SER A 8 -11.91 -1.15 -0.05
CA SER A 8 -11.07 -1.03 -1.25
C SER A 8 -9.66 -0.48 -0.92
N SER A 9 -9.55 0.35 0.12
CA SER A 9 -8.27 0.82 0.67
C SER A 9 -7.30 -0.29 1.08
N TYR A 10 -7.81 -1.43 1.54
CA TYR A 10 -7.00 -2.57 1.93
C TYR A 10 -6.34 -3.22 0.71
N TYR A 11 -7.09 -3.38 -0.39
CA TYR A 11 -6.55 -3.86 -1.66
C TYR A 11 -5.49 -2.90 -2.22
N TYR A 12 -5.77 -1.59 -2.20
CA TYR A 12 -4.77 -0.58 -2.63
C TYR A 12 -3.50 -0.63 -1.77
N THR A 13 -3.64 -0.91 -0.48
CA THR A 13 -2.48 -1.04 0.43
C THR A 13 -1.65 -2.27 0.06
N ILE A 14 -2.28 -3.43 -0.16
CA ILE A 14 -1.58 -4.66 -0.56
C ILE A 14 -0.87 -4.48 -1.90
N VAL A 15 -1.54 -3.91 -2.89
CA VAL A 15 -0.96 -3.69 -4.23
C VAL A 15 0.21 -2.73 -4.16
N ALA A 16 0.07 -1.60 -3.43
CA ALA A 16 1.18 -0.68 -3.22
C ALA A 16 2.36 -1.35 -2.52
N PHE A 17 2.09 -2.23 -1.54
CA PHE A 17 3.12 -2.97 -0.84
C PHE A 17 3.84 -3.96 -1.77
N ALA A 18 3.09 -4.72 -2.56
CA ALA A 18 3.65 -5.67 -3.52
C ALA A 18 4.53 -4.97 -4.57
N ILE A 19 4.06 -3.85 -5.12
CA ILE A 19 4.82 -3.06 -6.11
C ILE A 19 6.10 -2.49 -5.50
N PHE A 20 5.99 -1.88 -4.32
CA PHE A 20 7.14 -1.31 -3.60
C PHE A 20 8.18 -2.37 -3.30
N PHE A 21 7.76 -3.46 -2.66
CA PHE A 21 8.64 -4.51 -2.21
C PHE A 21 9.30 -5.25 -3.38
N SER A 22 8.54 -5.58 -4.42
CA SER A 22 9.08 -6.24 -5.62
C SER A 22 10.09 -5.34 -6.33
N SER A 23 9.79 -4.05 -6.50
CA SER A 23 10.70 -3.12 -7.18
C SER A 23 12.00 -2.90 -6.40
N LEU A 24 11.90 -2.79 -5.07
CA LEU A 24 13.07 -2.65 -4.20
C LEU A 24 13.94 -3.92 -4.22
N ASN A 25 13.33 -5.10 -4.17
CA ASN A 25 14.06 -6.36 -4.25
C ASN A 25 14.73 -6.54 -5.62
N ILE A 26 14.04 -6.23 -6.72
CA ILE A 26 14.63 -6.28 -8.06
C ILE A 26 15.81 -5.32 -8.16
N PHE A 27 15.69 -4.09 -7.65
CA PHE A 27 16.80 -3.13 -7.62
C PHE A 27 17.99 -3.68 -6.84
N ILE A 28 17.80 -4.14 -5.61
CA ILE A 28 18.87 -4.67 -4.77
C ILE A 28 19.52 -5.90 -5.41
N LEU A 29 18.70 -6.83 -5.93
CA LEU A 29 19.19 -8.07 -6.53
C LEU A 29 19.99 -7.79 -7.81
N THR A 30 19.49 -6.91 -8.68
CA THR A 30 20.19 -6.54 -9.93
C THR A 30 21.46 -5.73 -9.68
N GLU A 31 21.46 -4.88 -8.66
CA GLU A 31 22.65 -4.16 -8.21
C GLU A 31 23.71 -5.11 -7.65
N TRP A 32 23.29 -6.09 -6.83
CA TRP A 32 24.20 -7.03 -6.17
C TRP A 32 24.78 -8.08 -7.13
N LEU A 33 24.01 -8.52 -8.13
CA LEU A 33 24.48 -9.45 -9.16
C LEU A 33 25.24 -8.76 -10.31
N ASP A 34 25.38 -7.43 -10.30
CA ASP A 34 25.83 -6.62 -11.44
C ASP A 34 25.13 -7.03 -12.75
N HIS A 35 23.82 -7.30 -12.64
CA HIS A 35 23.03 -7.84 -13.73
C HIS A 35 22.84 -6.77 -14.81
N PRO A 36 22.83 -7.10 -16.12
CA PRO A 36 22.63 -6.13 -17.21
C PRO A 36 21.28 -5.39 -17.18
N LEU A 37 20.35 -5.82 -16.32
CA LEU A 37 19.05 -5.14 -16.10
C LEU A 37 19.09 -4.17 -14.91
N LYS A 38 20.26 -3.97 -14.30
CA LYS A 38 20.53 -2.93 -13.32
C LYS A 38 20.19 -1.58 -13.94
N SER A 39 19.06 -1.03 -13.50
CA SER A 39 18.55 0.22 -14.03
C SER A 39 18.06 1.08 -12.88
N PRO A 40 18.44 2.37 -12.84
CA PRO A 40 17.94 3.32 -11.84
C PRO A 40 16.42 3.54 -11.95
N ILE A 41 15.78 3.08 -13.03
CA ILE A 41 14.32 3.07 -13.16
C ILE A 41 13.67 2.27 -12.03
N TRP A 42 14.26 1.16 -11.57
CA TRP A 42 13.70 0.37 -10.46
C TRP A 42 13.69 1.15 -9.14
N LEU A 43 14.69 2.00 -8.91
CA LEU A 43 14.72 2.90 -7.76
C LEU A 43 13.59 3.94 -7.84
N ALA A 44 13.36 4.52 -9.03
CA ALA A 44 12.26 5.46 -9.25
C ALA A 44 10.89 4.81 -9.01
N VAL A 45 10.69 3.58 -9.52
CA VAL A 45 9.45 2.81 -9.28
C VAL A 45 9.28 2.49 -7.79
N ALA A 46 10.36 2.14 -7.09
CA ALA A 46 10.32 1.94 -5.64
C ALA A 46 9.92 3.23 -4.89
N ILE A 47 10.45 4.40 -5.27
CA ILE A 47 10.05 5.68 -4.66
C ILE A 47 8.55 5.94 -4.89
N ILE A 48 8.04 5.71 -6.11
CA ILE A 48 6.61 5.86 -6.41
C ILE A 48 5.76 4.89 -5.57
N GLY A 49 6.18 3.63 -5.46
CA GLY A 49 5.52 2.64 -4.61
C GLY A 49 5.50 3.04 -3.13
N PHE A 50 6.58 3.66 -2.64
CA PHE A 50 6.67 4.17 -1.28
C PHE A 50 5.68 5.32 -1.02
N VAL A 51 5.58 6.27 -1.95
CA VAL A 51 4.60 7.37 -1.87
C VAL A 51 3.17 6.83 -1.91
N ALA A 52 2.91 5.84 -2.77
CA ALA A 52 1.61 5.16 -2.84
C ALA A 52 1.25 4.45 -1.52
N LEU A 53 2.22 3.83 -0.85
CA LEU A 53 2.03 3.23 0.47
C LEU A 53 1.64 4.26 1.54
N ILE A 54 2.32 5.41 1.57
CA ILE A 54 1.98 6.51 2.48
C ILE A 54 0.55 7.00 2.23
N PHE A 55 0.17 7.14 0.95
CA PHE A 55 -1.18 7.56 0.58
C PHE A 55 -2.24 6.53 1.02
N SER A 56 -2.00 5.25 0.74
CA SER A 56 -2.87 4.15 1.17
C SER A 56 -3.02 4.10 2.68
N TRP A 57 -1.95 4.30 3.45
CA TRP A 57 -2.01 4.38 4.92
C TRP A 57 -2.95 5.50 5.37
N ARG A 58 -2.83 6.70 4.79
CA ARG A 58 -3.70 7.83 5.13
C ARG A 58 -5.17 7.54 4.82
N LEU A 59 -5.43 6.86 3.69
CA LEU A 59 -6.78 6.46 3.29
C LEU A 59 -7.38 5.46 4.28
N VAL A 60 -6.63 4.42 4.66
CA VAL A 60 -7.06 3.43 5.65
C VAL A 60 -7.37 4.12 6.98
N LYS A 61 -6.50 5.02 7.45
CA LYS A 61 -6.71 5.75 8.70
C LYS A 61 -7.99 6.58 8.67
N LYS A 62 -8.29 7.23 7.54
CA LYS A 62 -9.55 7.99 7.36
C LYS A 62 -10.77 7.08 7.43
N GLN A 63 -10.76 5.96 6.71
CA GLN A 63 -11.87 5.01 6.72
C GLN A 63 -12.10 4.39 8.11
N GLN A 64 -11.03 4.08 8.84
CA GLN A 64 -11.14 3.60 10.22
C GLN A 64 -11.78 4.64 11.15
N MET A 65 -11.44 5.93 11.00
CA MET A 65 -12.10 7.00 11.76
C MET A 65 -13.59 7.15 11.41
N GLU A 66 -13.95 7.07 10.14
CA GLU A 66 -15.35 7.12 9.69
C GLU A 66 -16.17 5.96 10.28
N LEU A 67 -15.61 4.73 10.28
CA LEU A 67 -16.25 3.57 10.90
C LEU A 67 -16.41 3.73 12.42
N MET A 68 -15.42 4.30 13.11
CA MET A 68 -15.50 4.56 14.54
C MET A 68 -16.54 5.63 14.89
N MET A 69 -16.69 6.67 14.07
CA MET A 69 -17.72 7.70 14.28
C MET A 69 -19.12 7.14 14.06
N LYS A 70 -19.35 6.39 12.98
CA LYS A 70 -20.64 5.71 12.74
C LYS A 70 -21.04 4.79 13.90
N LYS A 71 -20.10 3.98 14.40
CA LYS A 71 -20.36 3.12 15.56
C LYS A 71 -20.72 3.89 16.84
N LYS A 72 -20.18 5.11 17.02
CA LYS A 72 -20.52 5.95 18.18
C LYS A 72 -21.90 6.60 18.05
N GLU A 73 -22.32 6.88 16.82
CA GLU A 73 -23.62 7.46 16.50
C GLU A 73 -24.72 6.41 16.67
N GLU A 74 -24.54 5.20 16.12
CA GLU A 74 -25.44 4.06 16.32
C GLU A 74 -25.59 3.62 17.79
N ALA A 75 -24.59 3.89 18.64
CA ALA A 75 -24.65 3.56 20.06
C ALA A 75 -25.32 4.66 20.91
N ARG A 76 -25.63 5.82 20.32
CA ARG A 76 -26.31 6.94 21.00
C ARG A 76 -27.80 7.03 20.69
N GLU A 77 -28.26 6.41 19.60
CA GLU A 77 -29.68 6.22 19.28
C GLU A 77 -30.23 4.95 19.96
#